data_AF-A0A961MDM3-F1
#
_entry.id   AF-A0A961MDM3-F1
#
_cell.length_a   1.000
_cell.length_b   1.000
_cell.length_c   1.000
_cell.angle_alpha   90.00
_cell.angle_beta   90.00
_cell.angle_gamma   90.00
#
_symmetry.space_group_name_H-M   'P 1'
#
loop_
_entity.id
_entity.type
_entity.pdbx_description
1 polymer ?
#
loop_
_entity_poly.entity_id
_entity_poly.type
_entity_poly.pdbx_seq_one_letter_code
_entity_poly.pdbx_strand_id
1 'polypeptide(L)'
;MLDDDLPDFAVRGERGFDVYQRIENTGQKRARFRCLATLSGPGEGDALDAFEDPARKAPGRMRAAVRALLDDPRLTQAFSLGDPAGWPRAARGGDPLRVFLYHEFFRAWQVADLAAQRLLAALKRDPATLLSAPGRASGAILPVYDFNRQALAVEAVRLAMPAMHARIHAPGWRDDSSGSTGYALRMLGDLCLRAGEPAEALRCFETAITAGDNAYRRRRCIEAAHAAGDALALETHLSAFRANWTLPADLARLQAEAAQ
;
A
#
# COMPACT_ATOMS: atom_id res chain seq x y z
N MET A 1 -4.02 -30.58 6.20
CA MET A 1 -3.89 -29.60 7.29
C MET A 1 -2.52 -28.97 7.09
N LEU A 2 -2.50 -27.81 6.44
CA LEU A 2 -1.27 -27.04 6.18
C LEU A 2 -1.02 -26.22 7.44
N ASP A 3 -0.67 -26.89 8.54
CA ASP A 3 -0.37 -26.20 9.78
C ASP A 3 1.08 -25.70 9.76
N ASP A 4 1.21 -24.49 10.30
CA ASP A 4 2.40 -23.70 10.66
C ASP A 4 3.10 -22.87 9.56
N ASP A 5 2.80 -21.56 9.63
CA ASP A 5 3.47 -20.41 9.03
C ASP A 5 3.68 -20.45 7.51
N LEU A 6 2.66 -20.03 6.74
CA LEU A 6 2.88 -19.62 5.36
C LEU A 6 3.82 -18.41 5.33
N PRO A 7 5.03 -18.55 4.75
CA PRO A 7 6.08 -17.55 4.88
C PRO A 7 5.74 -16.30 4.09
N ASP A 8 6.27 -15.17 4.57
CA ASP A 8 6.38 -13.97 3.74
C ASP A 8 7.15 -14.33 2.47
N PHE A 9 6.69 -13.84 1.32
CA PHE A 9 7.31 -14.12 0.02
C PHE A 9 7.48 -12.83 -0.77
N ALA A 10 8.48 -12.79 -1.64
CA ALA A 10 8.80 -11.59 -2.40
C ALA A 10 8.38 -11.72 -3.86
N VAL A 11 8.02 -10.60 -4.48
CA VAL A 11 7.77 -10.47 -5.92
C VAL A 11 8.46 -9.19 -6.41
N ARG A 12 8.95 -9.17 -7.66
CA ARG A 12 9.45 -7.94 -8.27
C ARG A 12 8.30 -6.94 -8.42
N GLY A 13 8.41 -5.80 -7.75
CA GLY A 13 7.46 -4.68 -7.80
C GLY A 13 7.98 -3.52 -8.66
N GLU A 14 7.25 -2.40 -8.64
CA GLU A 14 7.52 -1.23 -9.48
C GLU A 14 8.84 -0.52 -9.10
N ARG A 15 9.19 -0.51 -7.80
CA ARG A 15 10.37 0.20 -7.26
C ARG A 15 11.42 -0.70 -6.61
N GLY A 16 11.23 -2.01 -6.65
CA GLY A 16 12.08 -2.94 -5.91
C GLY A 16 11.46 -4.33 -5.80
N PHE A 17 11.69 -4.99 -4.67
CA PHE A 17 11.08 -6.27 -4.34
C PHE A 17 10.04 -6.06 -3.25
N ASP A 18 8.79 -6.31 -3.59
CA ASP A 18 7.67 -6.22 -2.66
C ASP A 18 7.55 -7.53 -1.90
N VAL A 19 7.48 -7.46 -0.58
CA VAL A 19 7.30 -8.61 0.31
C VAL A 19 5.84 -8.68 0.74
N TYR A 20 5.22 -9.82 0.49
CA TYR A 20 3.81 -10.08 0.74
C TYR A 20 3.61 -11.09 1.86
N GLN A 21 2.61 -10.83 2.69
CA GLN A 21 2.05 -11.80 3.62
C GLN A 21 0.80 -12.42 3.02
N ARG A 22 0.70 -13.75 3.11
CA ARG A 22 -0.55 -14.46 2.88
C ARG A 22 -1.39 -14.44 4.15
N ILE A 23 -2.64 -14.01 4.03
CA ILE A 23 -3.62 -13.93 5.11
C ILE A 23 -4.71 -14.96 4.82
N GLU A 24 -4.88 -15.92 5.73
CA GLU A 24 -5.96 -16.90 5.64
C GLU A 24 -7.31 -16.21 5.90
N ASN A 25 -8.28 -16.44 5.02
CA ASN A 25 -9.67 -16.03 5.26
C ASN A 25 -10.53 -17.26 5.45
N THR A 26 -10.75 -17.63 6.72
CA THR A 26 -11.53 -18.80 7.14
C THR A 26 -12.97 -18.79 6.60
N GLY A 27 -13.53 -17.61 6.29
CA GLY A 27 -14.89 -17.48 5.75
C GLY A 27 -15.03 -17.58 4.22
N GLN A 28 -13.96 -17.42 3.44
CA GLN A 28 -14.09 -17.25 1.96
C GLN A 28 -13.35 -18.30 1.11
N LYS A 29 -12.71 -19.30 1.72
CA LYS A 29 -11.89 -20.34 1.03
C LYS A 29 -10.89 -19.76 0.01
N ARG A 30 -10.48 -18.49 0.17
CA ARG A 30 -9.56 -17.77 -0.71
C ARG A 30 -8.57 -17.01 0.15
N ALA A 31 -7.28 -17.14 -0.14
CA ALA A 31 -6.28 -16.32 0.52
C ALA A 31 -6.43 -14.84 0.15
N ARG A 32 -6.07 -13.99 1.11
CA ARG A 32 -5.79 -12.58 0.87
C ARG A 32 -4.29 -12.36 0.94
N PHE A 33 -3.83 -11.30 0.31
CA PHE A 33 -2.43 -10.92 0.31
C PHE A 33 -2.31 -9.47 0.73
N ARG A 34 -1.21 -9.12 1.39
CA ARG A 34 -0.89 -7.75 1.76
C ARG A 34 0.58 -7.50 1.58
N CYS A 35 0.93 -6.44 0.85
CA CYS A 35 2.29 -5.94 0.80
C CYS A 35 2.70 -5.38 2.16
N LEU A 36 3.74 -5.95 2.75
CA LEU A 36 4.29 -5.55 4.05
C LEU A 36 5.41 -4.52 3.91
N ALA A 37 6.23 -4.64 2.86
CA ALA A 37 7.41 -3.82 2.66
C ALA A 37 7.88 -3.85 1.19
N THR A 38 8.69 -2.87 0.80
CA THR A 38 9.47 -2.88 -0.44
C THR A 38 10.95 -2.78 -0.12
N LEU A 39 11.77 -3.62 -0.74
CA LEU A 39 13.23 -3.54 -0.67
C LEU A 39 13.78 -2.97 -1.99
N SER A 40 14.54 -1.87 -1.93
CA SER A 40 15.00 -1.13 -3.12
C SER A 40 15.94 -1.93 -4.04
N GLY A 41 16.67 -2.90 -3.47
CA GLY A 41 17.59 -3.77 -4.20
C GLY A 41 17.90 -5.07 -3.42
N PRO A 42 18.67 -5.99 -3.99
CA PRO A 42 18.92 -7.32 -3.39
C PRO A 42 20.08 -7.37 -2.37
N GLY A 43 20.89 -6.32 -2.23
CA GLY A 43 22.08 -6.24 -1.40
C GLY A 43 21.84 -5.90 0.07
N GLU A 44 22.88 -6.08 0.90
CA GLU A 44 22.80 -5.83 2.35
C GLU A 44 22.69 -4.35 2.73
N GLY A 45 23.12 -3.45 1.87
CA GLY A 45 22.99 -2.00 2.04
C GLY A 45 21.67 -1.41 1.54
N ASP A 46 20.78 -2.22 0.94
CA ASP A 46 19.58 -1.69 0.32
C ASP A 46 18.53 -1.24 1.34
N ALA A 47 17.84 -0.15 1.02
CA ALA A 47 16.80 0.42 1.87
C ALA A 47 15.57 -0.52 1.90
N LEU A 48 15.03 -0.72 3.11
CA LEU A 48 13.80 -1.45 3.34
C LEU A 48 12.72 -0.48 3.82
N ASP A 49 11.72 -0.26 2.98
CA ASP A 49 10.56 0.55 3.31
C ASP A 49 9.49 -0.35 3.93
N ALA A 50 9.37 -0.34 5.26
CA ALA A 50 8.40 -1.16 5.99
C ALA A 50 7.06 -0.44 6.18
N PHE A 51 6.01 -0.96 5.55
CA PHE A 51 4.67 -0.37 5.56
C PHE A 51 3.83 -0.85 6.74
N GLU A 52 4.01 -2.10 7.13
CA GLU A 52 3.25 -2.77 8.18
C GLU A 52 4.13 -3.12 9.39
N ASP A 53 3.53 -3.21 10.58
CA ASP A 53 4.25 -3.51 11.83
C ASP A 53 5.05 -4.81 11.81
N PRO A 54 4.57 -5.93 11.22
CA PRO A 54 5.37 -7.14 11.09
C PRO A 54 6.70 -6.91 10.35
N ALA A 55 6.70 -6.10 9.29
CA ALA A 55 7.92 -5.79 8.55
C ALA A 55 8.89 -4.90 9.36
N ARG A 56 8.37 -3.93 10.12
CA ARG A 56 9.19 -3.08 11.00
C ARG A 56 9.88 -3.88 12.10
N LYS A 57 9.17 -4.85 12.67
CA LYS A 57 9.67 -5.69 13.77
C LYS A 57 10.64 -6.78 13.30
N ALA A 58 10.54 -7.21 12.04
CA ALA A 58 11.35 -8.29 11.50
C ALA A 58 11.95 -7.97 10.12
N PRO A 59 12.80 -6.93 10.00
CA PRO A 59 13.40 -6.53 8.72
C PRO A 59 14.28 -7.64 8.09
N GLY A 60 14.94 -8.45 8.92
CA GLY A 60 15.72 -9.61 8.46
C GLY A 60 14.88 -10.65 7.73
N ARG A 61 13.63 -10.89 8.17
CA ARG A 61 12.68 -11.78 7.49
C ARG A 61 12.32 -11.26 6.09
N MET A 62 12.11 -9.95 5.96
CA MET A 62 11.79 -9.33 4.67
C MET A 62 12.94 -9.53 3.67
N ARG A 63 14.18 -9.26 4.09
CA ARG A 63 15.37 -9.48 3.26
C ARG A 63 15.57 -10.95 2.89
N ALA A 64 15.33 -11.86 3.83
CA ALA A 64 15.40 -13.29 3.58
C ALA A 64 14.36 -13.76 2.54
N ALA A 65 13.14 -13.21 2.56
CA ALA A 65 12.12 -13.50 1.55
C ALA A 65 12.55 -13.06 0.14
N VAL A 66 13.21 -11.90 0.01
CA VAL A 66 13.75 -11.42 -1.28
C VAL A 66 14.89 -12.31 -1.76
N ARG A 67 15.85 -12.68 -0.90
CA ARG A 67 16.92 -13.63 -1.26
C ARG A 67 16.35 -14.97 -1.71
N ALA A 68 15.37 -15.49 -0.97
CA ALA A 68 14.72 -16.75 -1.31
C ALA A 68 14.02 -16.74 -2.68
N LEU A 69 13.50 -15.59 -3.13
CA LEU A 69 13.00 -15.44 -4.49
C LEU A 69 14.14 -15.52 -5.52
N LEU A 70 15.24 -14.78 -5.29
CA LEU A 70 16.34 -14.65 -6.24
C LEU A 70 17.17 -15.93 -6.37
N ASP A 71 17.32 -16.66 -5.26
CA ASP A 71 18.09 -17.89 -5.18
C ASP A 71 17.28 -19.13 -5.65
N ASP A 72 15.95 -19.01 -5.87
CA ASP A 72 15.13 -20.13 -6.36
C ASP A 72 15.04 -20.11 -7.90
N PRO A 73 15.75 -21.02 -8.61
CA PRO A 73 15.75 -21.05 -10.07
C PRO A 73 14.38 -21.35 -10.67
N ARG A 74 13.45 -21.95 -9.92
CA ARG A 74 12.09 -22.28 -10.39
C ARG A 74 11.18 -21.05 -10.40
N LEU A 75 11.48 -20.05 -9.57
CA LEU A 75 10.74 -18.79 -9.51
C LEU A 75 11.31 -17.74 -10.45
N THR A 76 12.59 -17.86 -10.80
CA THR A 76 13.29 -16.95 -11.71
C THR A 76 13.37 -17.45 -13.16
N GLN A 77 12.93 -18.68 -13.43
CA GLN A 77 12.86 -19.20 -14.80
C GLN A 77 11.89 -18.38 -15.67
N ALA A 78 12.23 -18.24 -16.95
CA ALA A 78 11.27 -17.78 -17.95
C ALA A 78 10.16 -18.82 -18.12
N PHE A 79 8.89 -18.39 -18.11
CA PHE A 79 7.75 -19.26 -18.37
C PHE A 79 6.94 -18.74 -19.57
N SER A 80 6.31 -19.66 -20.31
CA SER A 80 5.37 -19.34 -21.38
C SER A 80 4.05 -20.06 -21.13
N LEU A 81 2.94 -19.35 -21.27
CA LEU A 81 1.60 -19.96 -21.16
C LEU A 81 1.31 -20.95 -22.30
N GLY A 82 1.96 -20.78 -23.46
CA GLY A 82 1.78 -21.65 -24.62
C GLY A 82 2.71 -22.86 -24.67
N ASP A 83 3.67 -22.97 -23.74
CA ASP A 83 4.62 -24.08 -23.67
C ASP A 83 4.57 -24.78 -22.30
N PRO A 84 3.80 -25.87 -22.18
CA PRO A 84 3.72 -26.65 -20.94
C PRO A 84 5.04 -27.27 -20.48
N ALA A 85 6.03 -27.43 -21.37
CA ALA A 85 7.32 -27.98 -20.98
C ALA A 85 8.08 -27.03 -20.05
N GLY A 86 7.90 -25.71 -20.22
CA GLY A 86 8.50 -24.65 -19.40
C GLY A 86 7.74 -24.33 -18.11
N TRP A 87 6.64 -25.03 -17.79
CA TRP A 87 5.89 -24.74 -16.57
C TRP A 87 6.63 -25.21 -15.31
N PRO A 88 6.56 -24.47 -14.19
CA PRO A 88 7.16 -24.90 -12.93
C PRO A 88 6.63 -26.28 -12.51
N ARG A 89 7.54 -27.21 -12.19
CA ARG A 89 7.18 -28.58 -11.77
C ARG A 89 7.53 -28.82 -10.32
N ALA A 90 6.59 -29.37 -9.56
CA ALA A 90 6.77 -29.76 -8.16
C ALA A 90 7.78 -30.91 -7.96
N ALA A 91 8.01 -31.74 -8.97
CA ALA A 91 8.68 -33.04 -8.84
C ALA A 91 10.23 -33.01 -8.85
N ARG A 92 10.87 -31.85 -8.95
CA ARG A 92 12.35 -31.74 -8.89
C ARG A 92 12.75 -31.04 -7.60
N GLY A 93 13.34 -31.81 -6.69
CA GLY A 93 13.85 -31.48 -5.34
C GLY A 93 13.83 -30.01 -4.93
N GLY A 94 12.99 -29.71 -3.93
CA GLY A 94 12.78 -28.40 -3.30
C GLY A 94 11.34 -28.33 -2.77
N ASP A 95 11.01 -27.35 -1.92
CA ASP A 95 9.65 -27.21 -1.37
C ASP A 95 8.63 -26.92 -2.50
N PRO A 96 7.75 -27.87 -2.86
CA PRO A 96 6.77 -27.67 -3.92
C PRO A 96 5.67 -26.69 -3.52
N LEU A 97 5.44 -26.49 -2.22
CA LEU A 97 4.39 -25.62 -1.70
C LEU A 97 4.64 -24.15 -2.06
N ARG A 98 5.92 -23.76 -2.15
CA ARG A 98 6.30 -22.41 -2.58
C ARG A 98 5.79 -22.08 -3.99
N VAL A 99 5.92 -23.00 -4.96
CA VAL A 99 5.39 -22.77 -6.31
C VAL A 99 3.86 -22.57 -6.30
N PHE A 100 3.14 -23.35 -5.49
CA PHE A 100 1.70 -23.19 -5.32
C PHE A 100 1.31 -21.85 -4.69
N LEU A 101 2.07 -21.38 -3.69
CA LEU A 101 1.88 -20.05 -3.08
C LEU A 101 1.98 -18.94 -4.13
N TYR A 102 3.01 -18.95 -4.98
CA TYR A 102 3.17 -17.97 -6.05
C TYR A 102 2.04 -18.05 -7.08
N HIS A 103 1.59 -19.25 -7.45
CA HIS A 103 0.42 -19.40 -8.34
C HIS A 103 -0.86 -18.84 -7.71
N GLU A 104 -1.12 -19.10 -6.43
CA GLU A 104 -2.26 -18.52 -5.71
C GLU A 104 -2.18 -16.99 -5.70
N PHE A 105 -1.00 -16.44 -5.41
CA PHE A 105 -0.74 -15.00 -5.45
C PHE A 105 -1.01 -14.41 -6.82
N PHE A 106 -0.41 -14.96 -7.89
CA PHE A 106 -0.56 -14.39 -9.23
C PHE A 106 -2.01 -14.44 -9.73
N ARG A 107 -2.75 -15.49 -9.38
CA ARG A 107 -4.19 -15.55 -9.64
C ARG A 107 -4.93 -14.42 -8.92
N ALA A 108 -4.63 -14.18 -7.64
CA ALA A 108 -5.26 -13.10 -6.88
C ALA A 108 -4.86 -11.71 -7.41
N TRP A 109 -3.59 -11.55 -7.79
CA TRP A 109 -3.05 -10.33 -8.40
C TRP A 109 -3.74 -10.02 -9.73
N GLN A 110 -3.97 -11.01 -10.61
CA GLN A 110 -4.69 -10.81 -11.87
C GLN A 110 -6.13 -10.31 -11.65
N VAL A 111 -6.81 -10.85 -10.64
CA VAL A 111 -8.16 -10.38 -10.25
C VAL A 111 -8.10 -8.94 -9.72
N ALA A 112 -7.11 -8.64 -8.88
CA ALA A 112 -6.89 -7.29 -8.36
C ALA A 112 -6.53 -6.29 -9.47
N ASP A 113 -5.69 -6.69 -10.43
CA ASP A 113 -5.33 -5.88 -11.59
C ASP A 113 -6.56 -5.55 -12.44
N LEU A 114 -7.38 -6.55 -12.79
CA LEU A 114 -8.63 -6.32 -13.51
C LEU A 114 -9.56 -5.35 -12.76
N ALA A 115 -9.67 -5.49 -11.43
CA ALA A 115 -10.47 -4.59 -10.60
C ALA A 115 -9.90 -3.16 -10.59
N ALA A 116 -8.58 -3.02 -10.47
CA ALA A 116 -7.88 -1.75 -10.47
C ALA A 116 -8.00 -1.03 -11.83
N GLN A 117 -7.85 -1.76 -12.94
CA GLN A 117 -8.03 -1.23 -14.30
C GLN A 117 -9.47 -0.77 -14.54
N ARG A 118 -10.45 -1.53 -14.06
CA ARG A 118 -11.87 -1.14 -14.13
C ARG A 118 -12.15 0.12 -13.32
N LEU A 119 -11.57 0.23 -12.12
CA LEU A 119 -11.65 1.45 -11.33
C LEU A 119 -11.07 2.63 -12.10
N LEU A 120 -9.86 2.50 -12.63
CA LEU A 120 -9.19 3.58 -13.36
C LEU A 120 -10.00 4.01 -14.60
N ALA A 121 -10.52 3.06 -15.37
CA ALA A 121 -11.39 3.34 -16.51
C ALA A 121 -12.71 4.01 -16.10
N ALA A 122 -13.24 3.72 -14.91
CA ALA A 122 -14.40 4.40 -14.38
C ALA A 122 -14.07 5.83 -13.95
N LEU A 123 -12.97 6.05 -13.23
CA LEU A 123 -12.49 7.37 -12.83
C LEU A 123 -12.21 8.30 -14.02
N LYS A 124 -11.67 7.76 -15.12
CA LYS A 124 -11.46 8.51 -16.38
C LYS A 124 -12.77 8.99 -17.01
N ARG A 125 -13.86 8.24 -16.84
CA ARG A 125 -15.19 8.62 -17.36
C ARG A 125 -15.94 9.53 -16.39
N ASP A 126 -15.85 9.22 -15.10
CA ASP A 126 -16.50 9.96 -14.03
C ASP A 126 -15.60 9.94 -12.77
N PRO A 127 -14.88 11.04 -12.50
CA PRO A 127 -14.08 11.23 -11.29
C PRO A 127 -14.83 11.00 -9.97
N ALA A 128 -16.15 11.18 -9.96
CA ALA A 128 -16.98 10.99 -8.77
C ALA A 128 -17.42 9.53 -8.55
N THR A 129 -17.00 8.59 -9.41
CA THR A 129 -17.41 7.17 -9.32
C THR A 129 -17.19 6.57 -7.92
N LEU A 130 -16.06 6.89 -7.27
CA LEU A 130 -15.72 6.40 -5.92
C LEU A 130 -16.72 6.85 -4.84
N LEU A 131 -17.47 7.91 -5.11
CA LEU A 131 -18.38 8.58 -4.18
C LEU A 131 -19.85 8.16 -4.38
N SER A 132 -20.10 7.25 -5.33
CA SER A 132 -21.45 6.84 -5.73
C SER A 132 -22.21 6.03 -4.68
N ALA A 133 -21.53 5.39 -3.72
CA ALA A 133 -22.16 4.64 -2.64
C ALA A 133 -21.27 4.57 -1.38
N PRO A 134 -21.87 4.51 -0.17
CA PRO A 134 -21.14 4.27 1.08
C PRO A 134 -20.30 2.99 1.03
N GLY A 135 -19.13 2.98 1.66
CA GLY A 135 -18.24 1.80 1.71
C GLY A 135 -17.51 1.47 0.40
N ARG A 136 -17.96 2.04 -0.73
CA ARG A 136 -17.44 1.71 -2.07
C ARG A 136 -16.01 2.20 -2.27
N ALA A 137 -15.67 3.35 -1.69
CA ALA A 137 -14.36 3.97 -1.86
C ALA A 137 -13.25 3.05 -1.35
N SER A 138 -13.30 2.63 -0.08
CA SER A 138 -12.26 1.77 0.49
C SER A 138 -12.23 0.40 -0.18
N GLY A 139 -13.40 -0.18 -0.50
CA GLY A 139 -13.47 -1.47 -1.19
C GLY A 139 -12.86 -1.45 -2.60
N ALA A 140 -12.99 -0.34 -3.32
CA ALA A 140 -12.42 -0.18 -4.66
C ALA A 140 -10.90 0.08 -4.63
N ILE A 141 -10.39 0.75 -3.60
CA ILE A 141 -8.95 1.02 -3.44
C ILE A 141 -8.19 -0.19 -2.87
N LEU A 142 -8.84 -1.04 -2.08
CA LEU A 142 -8.19 -2.14 -1.39
C LEU A 142 -7.36 -3.07 -2.30
N PRO A 143 -7.82 -3.49 -3.51
CA PRO A 143 -6.99 -4.27 -4.42
C PRO A 143 -5.73 -3.54 -4.92
N VAL A 144 -5.81 -2.20 -5.08
CA VAL A 144 -4.66 -1.36 -5.46
C VAL A 144 -3.65 -1.31 -4.30
N TYR A 145 -4.16 -1.18 -3.07
CA TYR A 145 -3.36 -1.09 -1.84
C TYR A 145 -2.68 -2.41 -1.45
N ASP A 146 -3.47 -3.48 -1.34
CA ASP A 146 -3.01 -4.80 -0.90
C ASP A 146 -1.93 -5.35 -1.87
N PHE A 147 -2.01 -5.02 -3.16
CA PHE A 147 -1.04 -5.41 -4.22
C PHE A 147 -0.06 -4.30 -4.65
N ASN A 148 0.08 -3.25 -3.83
CA ASN A 148 1.09 -2.19 -3.99
C ASN A 148 1.18 -1.57 -5.39
N ARG A 149 0.04 -1.31 -6.04
CA ARG A 149 -0.04 -0.78 -7.41
C ARG A 149 0.16 0.74 -7.42
N GLN A 150 1.41 1.16 -7.21
CA GLN A 150 1.81 2.53 -6.94
C GLN A 150 1.47 3.48 -8.09
N ALA A 151 1.89 3.20 -9.32
CA ALA A 151 1.61 4.06 -10.47
C ALA A 151 0.11 4.25 -10.71
N LEU A 152 -0.67 3.16 -10.59
CA LEU A 152 -2.12 3.21 -10.74
C LEU A 152 -2.77 4.04 -9.61
N ALA A 153 -2.29 3.92 -8.38
CA ALA A 153 -2.78 4.70 -7.26
C ALA A 153 -2.56 6.21 -7.46
N VAL A 154 -1.38 6.61 -7.93
CA VAL A 154 -1.05 8.00 -8.24
C VAL A 154 -1.98 8.54 -9.34
N GLU A 155 -2.21 7.76 -10.40
CA GLU A 155 -3.15 8.13 -11.45
C GLU A 155 -4.59 8.25 -10.92
N ALA A 156 -5.01 7.31 -10.07
CA ALA A 156 -6.33 7.34 -9.44
C ALA A 156 -6.50 8.57 -8.53
N VAL A 157 -5.48 8.96 -7.77
CA VAL A 157 -5.48 10.20 -6.96
C VAL A 157 -5.66 11.41 -7.84
N ARG A 158 -4.86 11.56 -8.90
CA ARG A 158 -4.93 12.70 -9.81
C ARG A 158 -6.32 12.87 -10.43
N LEU A 159 -6.98 11.75 -10.76
CA LEU A 159 -8.34 11.76 -11.30
C LEU A 159 -9.41 12.03 -10.22
N ALA A 160 -9.35 11.35 -9.08
CA ALA A 160 -10.44 11.36 -8.10
C ALA A 160 -10.39 12.53 -7.11
N MET A 161 -9.19 13.06 -6.81
CA MET A 161 -8.99 14.01 -5.72
C MET A 161 -9.85 15.27 -5.82
N PRO A 162 -10.01 15.92 -6.99
CA PRO A 162 -10.87 17.10 -7.10
C PRO A 162 -12.32 16.82 -6.66
N ALA A 163 -12.88 15.69 -7.08
CA ALA A 163 -14.25 15.29 -6.72
C ALA A 163 -14.36 14.91 -5.23
N MET A 164 -13.37 14.17 -4.70
CA MET A 164 -13.32 13.81 -3.28
C MET A 164 -13.23 15.05 -2.38
N HIS A 165 -12.33 15.98 -2.72
CA HIS A 165 -12.13 17.22 -2.00
C HIS A 165 -13.40 18.08 -2.00
N ALA A 166 -14.01 18.29 -3.17
CA ALA A 166 -15.25 19.05 -3.29
C ALA A 166 -16.39 18.45 -2.46
N ARG A 167 -16.52 17.12 -2.45
CA ARG A 167 -17.56 16.43 -1.67
C ARG A 167 -17.36 16.60 -0.16
N ILE A 168 -16.14 16.44 0.33
CA ILE A 168 -15.85 16.50 1.77
C ILE A 168 -16.07 17.91 2.33
N HIS A 169 -15.84 18.94 1.51
CA HIS A 169 -16.09 20.34 1.88
C HIS A 169 -17.54 20.78 1.66
N ALA A 170 -18.42 19.92 1.14
CA ALA A 170 -19.81 20.27 0.93
C ALA A 170 -20.55 20.46 2.27
N PRO A 171 -21.41 21.49 2.40
CA PRO A 171 -22.23 21.68 3.60
C PRO A 171 -23.06 20.43 3.92
N GLY A 172 -23.05 20.02 5.19
CA GLY A 172 -23.80 18.84 5.64
C GLY A 172 -23.14 17.50 5.31
N TRP A 173 -21.94 17.49 4.73
CA TRP A 173 -21.17 16.27 4.58
C TRP A 173 -20.91 15.61 5.93
N ARG A 174 -21.02 14.28 5.94
CA ARG A 174 -20.58 13.41 7.03
C ARG A 174 -19.90 12.21 6.38
N ASP A 175 -18.85 11.71 7.01
CA ASP A 175 -18.27 10.44 6.58
C ASP A 175 -19.35 9.35 6.69
N ASP A 176 -19.23 8.33 5.85
CA ASP A 176 -20.13 7.20 6.03
C ASP A 176 -19.89 6.52 7.38
N SER A 177 -20.89 5.81 7.89
CA SER A 177 -20.79 5.15 9.21
C SER A 177 -19.63 4.15 9.29
N SER A 178 -19.06 3.75 8.15
CA SER A 178 -17.88 2.89 8.05
C SER A 178 -16.54 3.64 7.97
N GLY A 179 -16.55 4.98 7.88
CA GLY A 179 -15.34 5.79 7.68
C GLY A 179 -14.61 5.51 6.36
N SER A 180 -15.31 5.01 5.36
CA SER A 180 -14.74 4.43 4.12
C SER A 180 -13.99 5.48 3.30
N THR A 181 -14.47 6.73 3.29
CA THR A 181 -13.87 7.78 2.48
C THR A 181 -12.54 8.22 3.07
N GLY A 182 -12.52 8.55 4.37
CA GLY A 182 -11.26 8.87 5.07
C GLY A 182 -10.27 7.71 5.02
N TYR A 183 -10.74 6.46 5.09
CA TYR A 183 -9.88 5.29 4.97
C TYR A 183 -9.33 5.10 3.54
N ALA A 184 -10.14 5.31 2.50
CA ALA A 184 -9.69 5.25 1.11
C ALA A 184 -8.61 6.31 0.83
N LEU A 185 -8.83 7.54 1.28
CA LEU A 185 -7.85 8.64 1.15
C LEU A 185 -6.54 8.30 1.87
N ARG A 186 -6.60 7.69 3.05
CA ARG A 186 -5.41 7.20 3.74
C ARG A 186 -4.65 6.17 2.91
N MET A 187 -5.33 5.15 2.37
CA MET A 187 -4.69 4.12 1.55
C MET A 187 -4.05 4.71 0.29
N LEU A 188 -4.71 5.66 -0.35
CA LEU A 188 -4.17 6.37 -1.51
C LEU A 188 -2.93 7.21 -1.13
N GLY A 189 -2.98 7.96 -0.03
CA GLY A 189 -1.84 8.73 0.45
C GLY A 189 -0.64 7.87 0.81
N ASP A 190 -0.88 6.72 1.47
CA ASP A 190 0.14 5.72 1.76
C ASP A 190 0.79 5.21 0.46
N LEU A 191 0.01 4.91 -0.58
CA LEU A 191 0.53 4.47 -1.88
C LEU A 191 1.30 5.58 -2.61
N CYS A 192 0.88 6.84 -2.51
CA CYS A 192 1.63 7.97 -3.08
C CYS A 192 2.99 8.14 -2.41
N LEU A 193 3.09 7.97 -1.08
CA LEU A 193 4.40 7.94 -0.41
C LEU A 193 5.27 6.80 -0.92
N ARG A 194 4.69 5.59 -1.06
CA ARG A 194 5.40 4.44 -1.64
C ARG A 194 5.85 4.70 -3.07
N ALA A 195 5.05 5.43 -3.85
CA ALA A 195 5.36 5.84 -5.23
C ALA A 195 6.41 6.94 -5.33
N GLY A 196 6.78 7.60 -4.22
CA GLY A 196 7.70 8.74 -4.23
C GLY A 196 7.04 10.03 -4.67
N GLU A 197 5.74 10.15 -4.44
CA GLU A 197 4.90 11.30 -4.79
C GLU A 197 4.36 11.96 -3.50
N PRO A 198 5.24 12.56 -2.66
CA PRO A 198 4.87 13.01 -1.32
C PRO A 198 3.90 14.20 -1.32
N ALA A 199 3.93 15.05 -2.35
CA ALA A 199 2.95 16.13 -2.50
C ALA A 199 1.52 15.60 -2.73
N GLU A 200 1.36 14.58 -3.57
CA GLU A 200 0.05 13.93 -3.77
C GLU A 200 -0.40 13.18 -2.51
N ALA A 201 0.55 12.59 -1.78
CA ALA A 201 0.26 11.96 -0.50
C ALA A 201 -0.25 12.97 0.54
N LEU A 202 0.42 14.12 0.65
CA LEU A 202 0.02 15.20 1.56
C LEU A 202 -1.43 15.64 1.26
N ARG A 203 -1.74 15.89 -0.02
CA ARG A 203 -3.12 16.24 -0.45
C ARG A 203 -4.15 15.18 -0.04
N CYS A 204 -3.81 13.89 -0.18
CA CYS A 204 -4.69 12.81 0.27
C CYS A 204 -4.94 12.87 1.78
N PHE A 205 -3.87 13.02 2.58
CA PHE A 205 -3.98 13.00 4.04
C PHE A 205 -4.67 14.25 4.59
N GLU A 206 -4.43 15.44 4.05
CA GLU A 206 -5.13 16.67 4.44
C GLU A 206 -6.63 16.58 4.13
N THR A 207 -6.97 16.03 2.97
CA THR A 207 -8.36 15.76 2.61
C THR A 207 -8.98 14.72 3.57
N ALA A 208 -8.21 13.70 3.99
CA ALA A 208 -8.66 12.71 4.97
C ALA A 208 -8.87 13.30 6.38
N ILE A 209 -8.07 14.29 6.78
CA ILE A 209 -8.25 15.02 8.05
C ILE A 209 -9.55 15.81 8.04
N THR A 210 -9.89 16.43 6.91
CA THR A 210 -11.16 17.15 6.76
C THR A 210 -12.35 16.19 6.91
N ALA A 211 -12.18 14.94 6.47
CA ALA A 211 -13.14 13.87 6.70
C ALA A 211 -13.22 13.38 8.17
N GLY A 212 -12.23 13.72 9.00
CA GLY A 212 -12.19 13.43 10.43
C GLY A 212 -10.75 13.52 10.95
N ASP A 213 -10.54 14.32 11.99
CA ASP A 213 -9.20 14.56 12.52
C ASP A 213 -8.86 13.55 13.64
N ASN A 214 -7.63 13.04 13.63
CA ASN A 214 -7.07 12.24 14.70
C ASN A 214 -5.53 12.21 14.63
N ALA A 215 -4.91 11.81 15.74
CA ALA A 215 -3.46 11.74 15.87
C ALA A 215 -2.79 10.94 14.74
N TYR A 216 -3.37 9.80 14.35
CA TYR A 216 -2.81 8.97 13.28
C TYR A 216 -2.80 9.73 11.93
N ARG A 217 -3.92 10.33 11.52
CA ARG A 217 -4.02 11.05 10.24
C ARG A 217 -3.09 12.27 10.21
N ARG A 218 -3.01 13.01 11.32
CA ARG A 218 -2.10 14.15 11.48
C ARG A 218 -0.63 13.74 11.39
N ARG A 219 -0.28 12.61 12.00
CA ARG A 219 1.07 12.04 11.85
C ARG A 219 1.40 11.74 10.39
N ARG A 220 0.47 11.17 9.62
CA ARG A 220 0.69 10.90 8.18
C ARG A 220 0.86 12.19 7.36
N CYS A 221 0.13 13.25 7.67
CA CYS A 221 0.35 14.57 7.07
C CYS A 221 1.76 15.12 7.38
N ILE A 222 2.22 15.02 8.63
CA ILE A 222 3.57 15.45 9.03
C ILE A 222 4.64 14.68 8.25
N GLU A 223 4.51 13.35 8.18
CA GLU A 223 5.43 12.49 7.44
C GLU A 223 5.45 12.84 5.94
N ALA A 224 4.28 13.12 5.34
CA ALA A 224 4.19 13.51 3.93
C ALA A 224 4.70 14.92 3.64
N ALA A 225 4.42 15.90 4.51
CA ALA A 225 4.92 17.27 4.38
C ALA A 225 6.45 17.31 4.49
N HIS A 226 7.02 16.57 5.45
CA HIS A 226 8.47 16.42 5.56
C HIS A 226 9.06 15.77 4.31
N ALA A 227 8.48 14.67 3.82
CA ALA A 227 8.94 14.02 2.60
C ALA A 227 8.80 14.90 1.34
N ALA A 228 7.84 15.82 1.31
CA ALA A 228 7.64 16.78 0.22
C ALA A 228 8.58 17.99 0.31
N GLY A 229 9.26 18.19 1.45
CA GLY A 229 10.00 19.42 1.73
C GLY A 229 9.11 20.64 1.94
N ASP A 230 7.82 20.45 2.27
CA ASP A 230 6.88 21.54 2.53
C ASP A 230 6.97 21.98 4.00
N ALA A 231 7.85 22.96 4.26
CA ALA A 231 8.09 23.48 5.60
C ALA A 231 6.84 24.10 6.24
N LEU A 232 6.00 24.77 5.45
CA LEU A 232 4.79 25.44 5.95
C LEU A 232 3.74 24.42 6.37
N ALA A 233 3.48 23.41 5.55
CA ALA A 233 2.56 22.33 5.89
C ALA A 233 3.08 21.52 7.10
N LEU A 234 4.40 21.27 7.16
CA LEU A 234 5.05 20.58 8.26
C LEU A 234 4.83 21.31 9.60
N GLU A 235 5.12 22.62 9.64
CA GLU A 235 4.91 23.45 10.82
C GLU A 235 3.43 23.47 11.23
N THR A 236 2.54 23.69 10.26
CA THR A 236 1.08 23.75 10.47
C THR A 236 0.57 22.47 11.14
N HIS A 237 0.97 21.31 10.61
CA HIS A 237 0.51 20.03 11.15
C HIS A 237 1.18 19.66 12.48
N LEU A 238 2.45 20.01 12.70
CA LEU A 238 3.12 19.81 14.00
C LEU A 238 2.49 20.67 15.10
N SER A 239 2.09 21.90 14.78
CA SER A 239 1.38 22.79 15.70
C SER A 239 -0.01 22.23 16.04
N ALA A 240 -0.79 21.86 15.03
CA ALA A 240 -2.11 21.27 15.23
C ALA A 240 -2.05 19.94 16.00
N PHE A 241 -1.02 19.12 15.79
CA PHE A 241 -0.83 17.89 16.54
C PHE A 241 -0.60 18.18 18.03
N ARG A 242 0.32 19.09 18.34
CA ARG A 242 0.65 19.46 19.73
C ARG A 242 -0.51 20.08 20.50
N ALA A 243 -1.37 20.82 19.81
CA ALA A 243 -2.55 21.42 20.43
C ALA A 243 -3.54 20.36 20.96
N ASN A 244 -3.53 19.14 20.42
CA ASN A 244 -4.53 18.12 20.70
C ASN A 244 -3.95 16.83 21.30
N TRP A 245 -2.65 16.55 21.11
CA TRP A 245 -1.98 15.32 21.54
C TRP A 245 -0.52 15.57 21.97
N THR A 246 -0.01 14.68 22.82
CA THR A 246 1.41 14.67 23.22
C THR A 246 2.30 14.36 22.02
N LEU A 247 3.25 15.24 21.71
CA LEU A 247 4.17 15.06 20.58
C LEU A 247 5.15 13.90 20.86
N PRO A 248 5.15 12.84 20.04
CA PRO A 248 6.12 11.75 20.14
C PRO A 248 7.54 12.22 19.82
N ALA A 249 8.56 11.55 20.40
CA ALA A 249 9.97 11.94 20.29
C ALA A 249 10.48 12.02 18.84
N ASP A 250 10.00 11.12 17.98
CA ASP A 250 10.36 11.09 16.56
C ASP A 250 9.80 12.31 15.79
N LEU A 251 8.58 12.75 16.11
CA LEU A 251 8.03 13.99 15.53
C LEU A 251 8.66 15.25 16.13
N ALA A 252 9.06 15.21 17.40
CA ALA A 252 9.81 16.30 18.03
C ALA A 252 11.18 16.51 17.36
N ARG A 253 11.85 15.43 16.93
CA ARG A 253 13.10 15.52 16.17
C ARG A 253 12.90 16.21 14.82
N LEU A 254 11.87 15.84 14.06
CA LEU A 254 11.54 16.49 12.78
C LEU A 254 11.30 17.99 12.94
N GLN A 255 10.68 18.41 14.05
CA GLN A 255 10.49 19.82 14.35
C GLN A 255 11.82 20.55 14.58
N ALA A 256 12.76 19.93 15.28
CA ALA A 256 14.07 20.52 15.55
C ALA A 256 14.92 20.64 14.27
N GLU A 257 14.79 19.67 13.35
CA GLU A 257 15.43 19.68 12.03
C GLU A 257 14.87 20.80 11.14
N ALA A 258 13.55 21.02 11.16
CA ALA A 258 12.90 22.08 10.38
C ALA A 258 13.20 23.52 10.87
N ALA A 259 13.74 23.67 12.09
CA ALA A 259 14.07 24.98 12.67
C ALA A 259 15.53 25.41 12.44
N GLN A 260 16.34 24.57 11.78
CA GLN A 260 17.74 24.84 11.39
C GLN A 260 17.82 25.32 9.95
#